data_AF-A0A101UGC4-F1
#
_entry.id   AF-A0A101UGC4-F1
#
_cell.length_a   1.000
_cell.length_b   1.000
_cell.length_c   1.000
_cell.angle_alpha   90.00
_cell.angle_beta   90.00
_cell.angle_gamma   90.00
#
_symmetry.space_group_name_H-M   'P 1'
#
loop_
_entity.id
_entity.type
_entity.pdbx_description
1 polymer ?
#
loop_
_entity_poly.entity_id
_entity_poly.type
_entity_poly.pdbx_seq_one_letter_code
_entity_poly.pdbx_strand_id
1 'polypeptide(L)'
;MITVTEATAPPAEALKRLSEAGVSIWLDDLSRKRIQSGNLADLVATRHVVGVTTNPSIFQAAIGSGEGYEEQLAELAVRGVTVDEAVRMMTTADVRAAADILHSVYTTSHGVDGRVSIEVDPRLAHDTAATVAEAKQLAWLVDRPNVMIKIPATKAGLPAITEVIGAGISVNVTLIFSLERYREVMAAYLAGLEQALSNGVDLSTVHSVASFFVSRVDAEIDRRLTAVGTDGALALKGRAALANARLAYAAYEGVFAGERWAALAGAGANRQRPLWASTGVKDPAYKDTLYVDDLVAPGTVNTMPEATLAAVADHGAVTGDTVTGGYERARADLAAVAALGISYDEVVTRLEEEGVAKFAAAWEDLLNTVTKSLESKGADAE
;
A
#
# COMPACT_ATOMS: atom_id res chain seq x y z
N MET A 1 13.62 37.71 28.15
CA MET A 1 13.84 36.44 27.43
C MET A 1 12.64 35.56 27.74
N ILE A 2 11.73 35.40 26.78
CA ILE A 2 10.63 34.44 26.89
C ILE A 2 11.10 33.23 26.11
N THR A 3 11.55 32.21 26.82
CA THR A 3 11.76 30.87 26.27
C THR A 3 10.39 30.34 25.88
N VAL A 4 10.13 30.29 24.58
CA VAL A 4 9.03 29.51 24.01
C VAL A 4 9.45 28.06 24.12
N THR A 5 8.96 27.37 25.14
CA THR A 5 8.95 25.91 25.17
C THR A 5 8.04 25.45 24.03
N GLU A 6 8.60 24.78 23.03
CA GLU A 6 7.83 23.98 22.07
C GLU A 6 6.97 23.00 22.87
N ALA A 7 5.67 23.25 22.88
CA ALA A 7 4.72 22.29 23.44
C ALA A 7 4.75 21.06 22.54
N THR A 8 5.11 19.91 23.11
CA THR A 8 4.86 18.60 22.48
C THR A 8 3.37 18.53 22.18
N ALA A 9 3.05 18.47 20.89
CA ALA A 9 1.68 18.50 20.44
C ALA A 9 0.92 17.28 20.98
N PRO A 10 -0.39 17.39 21.28
CA PRO A 10 -1.16 16.24 21.80
C PRO A 10 -1.10 15.06 20.81
N PRO A 11 -1.37 13.81 21.26
CA PRO A 11 -1.04 12.57 20.56
C PRO A 11 -1.62 12.36 19.14
N ALA A 12 -2.37 13.32 18.59
CA ALA A 12 -2.91 13.26 17.24
C ALA A 12 -2.65 14.53 16.40
N GLU A 13 -2.00 15.56 16.94
CA GLU A 13 -1.83 16.83 16.22
C GLU A 13 -0.87 16.70 15.03
N ALA A 14 0.15 15.85 15.12
CA ALA A 14 1.02 15.55 13.98
C ALA A 14 0.25 14.82 12.86
N LEU A 15 -0.60 13.86 13.21
CA LEU A 15 -1.46 13.15 12.25
C LEU A 15 -2.49 14.10 11.62
N LYS A 16 -3.08 14.99 12.41
CA LYS A 16 -3.97 16.04 11.91
C LYS A 16 -3.25 16.95 10.91
N ARG A 17 -2.05 17.45 11.25
CA ARG A 17 -1.23 18.27 10.34
C ARG A 17 -0.89 17.52 9.05
N LEU A 18 -0.64 16.21 9.13
CA LEU A 18 -0.37 15.37 7.95
C LEU A 18 -1.59 15.29 7.02
N SER A 19 -2.78 15.05 7.59
CA SER A 19 -4.03 15.08 6.83
C SER A 19 -4.32 16.47 6.24
N GLU A 20 -4.11 17.54 7.00
CA GLU A 20 -4.28 18.92 6.54
C GLU A 20 -3.29 19.32 5.44
N ALA A 21 -2.10 18.71 5.40
CA ALA A 21 -1.14 18.85 4.31
C ALA A 21 -1.52 18.07 3.04
N GLY A 22 -2.66 17.36 3.05
CA GLY A 22 -3.18 16.63 1.91
C GLY A 22 -2.65 15.20 1.76
N VAL A 23 -2.16 14.60 2.85
CA VAL A 23 -1.73 13.19 2.88
C VAL A 23 -2.78 12.35 3.62
N SER A 24 -3.40 11.40 2.91
CA SER A 24 -4.32 10.44 3.53
C SER A 24 -3.53 9.40 4.34
N ILE A 25 -3.94 9.16 5.58
CA ILE A 25 -3.29 8.20 6.48
C ILE A 25 -4.01 6.87 6.40
N TRP A 26 -3.33 5.83 5.91
CA TRP A 26 -3.86 4.47 5.85
C TRP A 26 -3.12 3.57 6.84
N LEU A 27 -3.81 2.57 7.37
CA LEU A 27 -3.24 1.54 8.22
C LEU A 27 -2.79 0.34 7.37
N ASP A 28 -1.54 -0.08 7.53
CA ASP A 28 -0.98 -1.29 6.89
C ASP A 28 -1.10 -2.50 7.82
N ASP A 29 -2.34 -2.79 8.23
CA ASP A 29 -2.70 -3.94 9.06
C ASP A 29 -4.23 -4.18 9.00
N LEU A 30 -4.63 -5.44 9.11
CA LEU A 30 -6.01 -5.83 9.33
C LEU A 30 -6.08 -7.19 10.00
N SER A 31 -6.83 -7.27 11.10
CA SER A 31 -7.18 -8.52 11.76
C SER A 31 -8.62 -8.50 12.23
N ARG A 32 -9.23 -9.68 12.33
CA ARG A 32 -10.59 -9.81 12.88
C ARG A 32 -10.71 -9.25 14.29
N LYS A 33 -9.71 -9.49 15.14
CA LYS A 33 -9.64 -8.90 16.49
C LYS A 33 -9.72 -7.38 16.45
N ARG A 34 -8.97 -6.73 15.55
CA ARG A 34 -8.99 -5.27 15.39
C ARG A 34 -10.38 -4.74 15.00
N ILE A 35 -11.09 -5.47 14.14
CA ILE A 35 -12.45 -5.13 13.69
C ILE A 35 -13.43 -5.29 14.86
N GLN A 36 -13.47 -6.47 15.48
CA GLN A 36 -14.47 -6.83 16.49
C GLN A 36 -14.30 -6.08 17.82
N SER A 37 -13.06 -5.74 18.19
CA SER A 37 -12.80 -4.95 19.40
C SER A 37 -13.19 -3.48 19.29
N GLY A 38 -13.54 -2.99 18.09
CA GLY A 38 -13.78 -1.57 17.84
C GLY A 38 -12.52 -0.75 17.58
N ASN A 39 -11.33 -1.36 17.68
CA ASN A 39 -10.06 -0.65 17.54
C ASN A 39 -9.92 0.06 16.17
N LEU A 40 -10.35 -0.55 15.06
CA LEU A 40 -10.29 0.12 13.76
C LEU A 40 -11.15 1.40 13.74
N ALA A 41 -12.36 1.34 14.32
CA ALA A 41 -13.23 2.50 14.42
C ALA A 41 -12.61 3.60 15.32
N ASP A 42 -11.94 3.22 16.40
CA ASP A 42 -11.21 4.15 17.26
C ASP A 42 -10.05 4.83 16.53
N LEU A 43 -9.29 4.10 15.71
CA LEU A 43 -8.21 4.68 14.90
C LEU A 43 -8.74 5.68 13.86
N VAL A 44 -9.88 5.39 13.24
CA VAL A 44 -10.57 6.34 12.35
C VAL A 44 -10.96 7.60 13.12
N ALA A 45 -11.55 7.44 14.31
CA ALA A 45 -12.07 8.56 15.10
C ALA A 45 -10.97 9.42 15.75
N THR A 46 -9.85 8.81 16.15
CA THR A 46 -8.86 9.47 17.04
C THR A 46 -7.48 9.65 16.42
N ARG A 47 -7.17 8.93 15.33
CA ARG A 47 -5.84 8.93 14.68
C ARG A 47 -5.89 9.31 13.20
N HIS A 48 -7.00 9.87 12.72
CA HIS A 48 -7.16 10.31 11.33
C HIS A 48 -6.93 9.20 10.29
N VAL A 49 -7.09 7.92 10.67
CA VAL A 49 -6.99 6.81 9.73
C VAL A 49 -8.18 6.85 8.79
N VAL A 50 -7.93 6.82 7.48
CA VAL A 50 -8.96 6.94 6.43
C VAL A 50 -8.88 5.83 5.39
N GLY A 51 -8.09 4.79 5.63
CA GLY A 51 -8.03 3.61 4.76
C GLY A 51 -7.21 2.49 5.37
N VAL A 52 -7.30 1.31 4.77
CA VAL A 52 -6.62 0.10 5.24
C VAL A 52 -6.02 -0.66 4.06
N THR A 53 -4.81 -1.18 4.23
CA THR A 53 -4.21 -2.15 3.31
C THR A 53 -3.99 -3.48 3.99
N THR A 54 -4.23 -4.56 3.24
CA THR A 54 -3.83 -5.91 3.59
C THR A 54 -2.71 -6.40 2.67
N ASN A 55 -2.07 -7.50 3.06
CA ASN A 55 -1.13 -8.26 2.26
C ASN A 55 -1.05 -9.70 2.83
N PRO A 56 -0.45 -10.66 2.12
CA PRO A 56 -0.33 -12.04 2.59
C PRO A 56 0.28 -12.18 3.98
N SER A 57 1.33 -11.42 4.31
CA SER A 57 1.98 -11.48 5.61
C SER A 57 1.09 -10.97 6.76
N ILE A 58 0.27 -9.95 6.51
CA ILE A 58 -0.72 -9.45 7.49
C ILE A 58 -1.73 -10.54 7.82
N PHE A 59 -2.31 -11.19 6.80
CA PHE A 59 -3.27 -12.26 7.02
C PHE A 59 -2.64 -13.51 7.61
N GLN A 60 -1.41 -13.86 7.20
CA GLN A 60 -0.64 -14.94 7.80
C GLN A 60 -0.48 -14.72 9.31
N ALA A 61 -0.13 -13.51 9.75
CA ALA A 61 0.00 -13.18 11.16
C ALA A 61 -1.36 -13.18 11.89
N ALA A 62 -2.38 -12.57 11.28
CA ALA A 62 -3.72 -12.47 11.88
C ALA A 62 -4.38 -13.85 12.06
N ILE A 63 -4.45 -14.63 10.99
CA ILE A 63 -5.07 -15.97 11.00
C ILE A 63 -4.18 -16.96 11.75
N GLY A 64 -2.84 -16.84 11.62
CA GLY A 64 -1.90 -17.73 12.30
C GLY A 64 -1.89 -17.59 13.81
N SER A 65 -2.35 -16.45 14.36
CA SER A 65 -2.59 -16.31 15.80
C SER A 65 -3.78 -17.13 16.30
N GLY A 66 -4.68 -17.55 15.40
CA GLY A 66 -5.91 -18.29 15.69
C GLY A 66 -7.06 -17.44 16.24
N GLU A 67 -6.77 -16.32 16.89
CA GLU A 67 -7.72 -15.54 17.68
C GLU A 67 -8.84 -14.91 16.82
N GLY A 68 -10.08 -15.36 17.04
CA GLY A 68 -11.28 -14.87 16.37
C GLY A 68 -11.69 -15.66 15.11
N TYR A 69 -10.85 -16.60 14.66
CA TYR A 69 -11.12 -17.41 13.46
C TYR A 69 -11.69 -18.80 13.77
N GLU A 70 -11.75 -19.18 15.06
CA GLU A 70 -11.97 -20.56 15.49
C GLU A 70 -13.34 -21.12 15.09
N GLU A 71 -14.40 -20.33 15.25
CA GLU A 71 -15.78 -20.72 14.91
C GLU A 71 -15.92 -20.89 13.40
N GLN A 72 -15.53 -19.88 12.62
CA GLN A 72 -15.61 -19.94 11.16
C GLN A 72 -14.76 -21.09 10.59
N LEU A 73 -13.56 -21.33 11.11
CA LEU A 73 -12.73 -22.47 10.69
C LEU A 73 -13.39 -23.81 11.00
N ALA A 74 -14.12 -23.93 12.12
CA ALA A 74 -14.85 -25.16 12.44
C ALA A 74 -16.01 -25.39 11.47
N GLU A 75 -16.80 -24.35 11.16
CA GLU A 75 -17.87 -24.43 10.17
C GLU A 75 -17.36 -24.79 8.77
N LEU A 76 -16.23 -24.19 8.36
CA LEU A 76 -15.59 -24.48 7.08
C LEU A 76 -15.06 -25.91 7.02
N ALA A 77 -14.48 -26.43 8.11
CA ALA A 77 -14.03 -27.81 8.21
C ALA A 77 -15.21 -28.80 8.07
N VAL A 78 -16.32 -28.57 8.78
CA VAL A 78 -17.54 -29.39 8.66
C VAL A 78 -18.10 -29.40 7.24
N ARG A 79 -17.99 -28.27 6.53
CA ARG A 79 -18.43 -28.15 5.13
C ARG A 79 -17.49 -28.82 4.12
N GLY A 80 -16.27 -29.20 4.53
CA GLY A 80 -15.28 -29.82 3.65
C GLY A 80 -14.79 -28.91 2.53
N VAL A 81 -14.71 -27.59 2.77
CA VAL A 81 -14.16 -26.65 1.77
C VAL A 81 -12.66 -26.85 1.60
N THR A 82 -12.12 -26.41 0.47
CA THR A 82 -10.67 -26.39 0.24
C THR A 82 -9.98 -25.30 1.06
N VAL A 83 -8.67 -25.41 1.22
CA VAL A 83 -7.84 -24.45 1.97
C VAL A 83 -7.86 -23.06 1.31
N ASP A 84 -7.71 -23.00 -0.02
CA ASP A 84 -7.79 -21.75 -0.76
C ASP A 84 -9.18 -21.08 -0.61
N GLU A 85 -10.26 -21.86 -0.67
CA GLU A 85 -11.62 -21.35 -0.41
C GLU A 85 -11.76 -20.81 1.02
N ALA A 86 -11.27 -21.53 2.02
CA ALA A 86 -11.33 -21.11 3.42
C ALA A 86 -10.58 -19.77 3.63
N VAL A 87 -9.36 -19.65 3.11
CA VAL A 87 -8.58 -18.40 3.17
C VAL A 87 -9.34 -17.27 2.49
N ARG A 88 -9.88 -17.48 1.29
CA ARG A 88 -10.64 -16.44 0.58
C ARG A 88 -11.90 -16.04 1.32
N MET A 89 -12.65 -16.99 1.91
CA MET A 89 -13.84 -16.69 2.70
C MET A 89 -13.51 -15.88 3.96
N MET A 90 -12.43 -16.21 4.68
CA MET A 90 -12.04 -15.47 5.88
C MET A 90 -11.55 -14.06 5.55
N THR A 91 -10.62 -13.94 4.60
CA THR A 91 -10.00 -12.66 4.23
C THR A 91 -11.00 -11.69 3.61
N THR A 92 -11.90 -12.17 2.74
CA THR A 92 -12.96 -11.31 2.15
C THR A 92 -14.01 -10.90 3.18
N ALA A 93 -14.34 -11.74 4.17
CA ALA A 93 -15.24 -11.38 5.26
C ALA A 93 -14.66 -10.26 6.13
N ASP A 94 -13.38 -10.36 6.49
CA ASP A 94 -12.70 -9.32 7.27
C ASP A 94 -12.59 -8.01 6.50
N VAL A 95 -12.24 -8.06 5.21
CA VAL A 95 -12.20 -6.88 4.33
C VAL A 95 -13.56 -6.24 4.16
N ARG A 96 -14.63 -7.04 4.01
CA ARG A 96 -16.00 -6.52 3.95
C ARG A 96 -16.39 -5.80 5.23
N ALA A 97 -16.10 -6.38 6.40
CA ALA A 97 -16.39 -5.76 7.69
C ALA A 97 -15.59 -4.46 7.91
N ALA A 98 -14.31 -4.42 7.51
CA ALA A 98 -13.51 -3.21 7.54
C ALA A 98 -14.05 -2.13 6.58
N ALA A 99 -14.51 -2.54 5.40
CA ALA A 99 -15.13 -1.65 4.43
C ALA A 99 -16.44 -1.04 4.97
N ASP A 100 -17.22 -1.81 5.73
CA ASP A 100 -18.42 -1.30 6.44
C ASP A 100 -18.07 -0.24 7.49
N ILE A 101 -17.00 -0.45 8.28
CA ILE A 101 -16.51 0.54 9.26
C ILE A 101 -16.08 1.84 8.57
N LEU A 102 -15.40 1.75 7.42
CA LEU A 102 -14.88 2.89 6.67
C LEU A 102 -15.90 3.54 5.72
N HIS A 103 -17.13 3.05 5.67
CA HIS A 103 -18.14 3.50 4.70
C HIS A 103 -18.50 4.99 4.85
N SER A 104 -18.52 5.52 6.08
CA SER A 104 -18.79 6.94 6.33
C SER A 104 -17.68 7.84 5.77
N VAL A 105 -16.41 7.43 5.93
CA VAL A 105 -15.25 8.11 5.36
C VAL A 105 -15.30 8.05 3.83
N TYR A 106 -15.64 6.89 3.27
CA TYR A 106 -15.81 6.71 1.83
C TYR A 106 -16.86 7.68 1.27
N THR A 107 -18.03 7.74 1.89
CA THR A 107 -19.13 8.61 1.44
C THR A 107 -18.76 10.09 1.55
N THR A 108 -18.18 10.50 2.68
CA THR A 108 -17.84 11.91 2.95
C THR A 108 -16.69 12.41 2.07
N SER A 109 -15.77 11.53 1.69
CA SER A 109 -14.65 11.85 0.81
C SER A 109 -14.98 11.66 -0.68
N HIS A 110 -16.24 11.39 -1.04
CA HIS A 110 -16.66 11.07 -2.41
C HIS A 110 -15.82 9.95 -3.04
N GLY A 111 -15.55 8.92 -2.25
CA GLY A 111 -14.74 7.79 -2.64
C GLY A 111 -13.24 8.08 -2.70
N VAL A 112 -12.75 9.28 -2.40
CA VAL A 112 -11.30 9.49 -2.37
C VAL A 112 -10.68 8.59 -1.30
N ASP A 113 -11.23 8.55 -0.09
CA ASP A 113 -10.76 7.72 1.01
C ASP A 113 -11.84 6.71 1.47
N GLY A 114 -11.70 6.19 2.69
CA GLY A 114 -12.52 5.11 3.23
C GLY A 114 -12.28 3.77 2.55
N ARG A 115 -11.09 3.55 1.98
CA ARG A 115 -10.78 2.40 1.12
C ARG A 115 -10.17 1.24 1.89
N VAL A 116 -10.49 0.01 1.49
CA VAL A 116 -9.87 -1.21 2.02
C VAL A 116 -9.28 -2.03 0.86
N SER A 117 -7.98 -2.30 0.90
CA SER A 117 -7.30 -3.06 -0.16
C SER A 117 -7.21 -4.55 0.19
N ILE A 118 -7.57 -5.42 -0.76
CA ILE A 118 -7.39 -6.88 -0.70
C ILE A 118 -6.54 -7.36 -1.87
N GLU A 119 -5.54 -8.19 -1.61
CA GLU A 119 -4.58 -8.64 -2.62
C GLU A 119 -5.02 -9.92 -3.33
N VAL A 120 -4.79 -9.96 -4.65
CA VAL A 120 -4.81 -11.21 -5.44
C VAL A 120 -3.77 -12.19 -4.91
N ASP A 121 -3.89 -13.46 -5.28
CA ASP A 121 -2.92 -14.49 -4.97
C ASP A 121 -1.55 -14.11 -5.57
N PRO A 122 -0.50 -13.94 -4.75
CA PRO A 122 0.83 -13.57 -5.25
C PRO A 122 1.43 -14.58 -6.22
N ARG A 123 0.98 -15.84 -6.19
CA ARG A 123 1.41 -16.90 -7.12
C ARG A 123 0.97 -16.61 -8.55
N LEU A 124 -0.06 -15.79 -8.73
CA LEU A 124 -0.59 -15.36 -10.03
C LEU A 124 0.11 -14.09 -10.56
N ALA A 125 1.10 -13.53 -9.86
CA ALA A 125 1.74 -12.26 -10.23
C ALA A 125 2.36 -12.24 -11.64
N HIS A 126 2.58 -13.40 -12.27
CA HIS A 126 3.09 -13.52 -13.64
C HIS A 126 2.06 -14.05 -14.65
N ASP A 127 0.79 -14.22 -14.23
CA ASP A 127 -0.33 -14.65 -15.07
C ASP A 127 -1.40 -13.56 -15.13
N THR A 128 -1.43 -12.84 -16.25
CA THR A 128 -2.40 -11.76 -16.49
C THR A 128 -3.84 -12.24 -16.43
N ALA A 129 -4.16 -13.36 -17.08
CA ALA A 129 -5.54 -13.82 -17.21
C ALA A 129 -6.09 -14.32 -15.88
N ALA A 130 -5.28 -15.07 -15.14
CA ALA A 130 -5.64 -15.55 -13.81
C ALA A 130 -5.78 -14.37 -12.81
N THR A 131 -4.87 -13.39 -12.85
CA THR A 131 -4.95 -12.18 -12.02
C THR A 131 -6.25 -11.41 -12.26
N VAL A 132 -6.64 -11.22 -13.52
CA VAL A 132 -7.89 -10.53 -13.89
C VAL A 132 -9.11 -11.30 -13.38
N ALA A 133 -9.14 -12.62 -13.58
CA ALA A 133 -10.26 -13.44 -13.15
C ALA A 133 -10.44 -13.39 -11.63
N GLU A 134 -9.34 -13.51 -10.87
CA GLU A 134 -9.39 -13.42 -9.42
C GLU A 134 -9.75 -12.01 -8.94
N ALA A 135 -9.24 -10.95 -9.58
CA ALA A 135 -9.61 -9.59 -9.23
C ALA A 135 -11.12 -9.34 -9.34
N LYS A 136 -11.76 -9.81 -10.42
CA LYS A 136 -13.21 -9.75 -10.61
C LYS A 136 -13.95 -10.58 -9.54
N GLN A 137 -13.44 -11.77 -9.22
CA GLN A 137 -14.00 -12.62 -8.18
C GLN A 137 -13.91 -11.98 -6.79
N LEU A 138 -12.78 -11.38 -6.43
CA LEU A 138 -12.60 -10.70 -5.14
C LEU A 138 -13.52 -9.48 -5.01
N ALA A 139 -13.67 -8.69 -6.07
CA ALA A 139 -14.59 -7.56 -6.07
C ALA A 139 -16.04 -8.03 -5.84
N TRP A 140 -16.46 -9.11 -6.51
CA TRP A 140 -17.77 -9.73 -6.34
C TRP A 140 -17.95 -10.34 -4.94
N LEU A 141 -16.92 -11.02 -4.42
CA LEU A 141 -16.97 -11.62 -3.09
C LEU A 141 -17.05 -10.56 -2.01
N VAL A 142 -16.26 -9.49 -2.07
CA VAL A 142 -16.31 -8.45 -1.03
C VAL A 142 -17.63 -7.67 -1.10
N ASP A 143 -18.10 -7.35 -2.31
CA ASP A 143 -19.38 -6.65 -2.56
C ASP A 143 -19.51 -5.34 -1.77
N ARG A 144 -18.47 -4.50 -1.85
CA ARG A 144 -18.46 -3.16 -1.27
C ARG A 144 -17.81 -2.15 -2.21
N PRO A 145 -18.40 -0.97 -2.41
CA PRO A 145 -17.91 0.01 -3.39
C PRO A 145 -16.56 0.64 -2.98
N ASN A 146 -16.19 0.53 -1.71
CA ASN A 146 -14.95 1.05 -1.16
C ASN A 146 -13.81 0.01 -1.07
N VAL A 147 -13.97 -1.17 -1.68
CA VAL A 147 -12.85 -2.11 -1.84
C VAL A 147 -11.91 -1.65 -2.96
N MET A 148 -10.63 -1.94 -2.79
CA MET A 148 -9.63 -1.89 -3.87
C MET A 148 -9.01 -3.26 -4.04
N ILE A 149 -8.91 -3.74 -5.27
CA ILE A 149 -8.16 -4.96 -5.56
C ILE A 149 -6.69 -4.59 -5.70
N LYS A 150 -5.84 -5.24 -4.93
CA LYS A 150 -4.41 -4.99 -4.91
C LYS A 150 -3.71 -5.92 -5.89
N ILE A 151 -3.04 -5.35 -6.89
CA ILE A 151 -2.41 -6.07 -8.00
C ILE A 151 -0.93 -5.66 -8.09
N PRO A 152 0.01 -6.63 -8.06
CA PRO A 152 1.44 -6.35 -8.25
C PRO A 152 1.76 -5.69 -9.60
N ALA A 153 2.65 -4.70 -9.58
CA ALA A 153 3.16 -4.02 -10.77
C ALA A 153 4.22 -4.83 -11.53
N THR A 154 4.10 -6.15 -11.62
CA THR A 154 4.97 -6.93 -12.51
C THR A 154 4.66 -6.58 -13.98
N LYS A 155 5.53 -6.98 -14.93
CA LYS A 155 5.23 -6.79 -16.37
C LYS A 155 3.89 -7.44 -16.78
N ALA A 156 3.56 -8.59 -16.19
CA ALA A 156 2.29 -9.29 -16.45
C ALA A 156 1.09 -8.66 -15.69
N GLY A 157 1.34 -7.99 -14.57
CA GLY A 157 0.32 -7.28 -13.80
C GLY A 157 -0.16 -5.99 -14.48
N LEU A 158 0.67 -5.30 -15.26
CA LEU A 158 0.29 -4.07 -15.98
C LEU A 158 -0.95 -4.22 -16.89
N PRO A 159 -1.03 -5.21 -17.80
CA PRO A 159 -2.24 -5.44 -18.58
C PRO A 159 -3.43 -5.86 -17.71
N ALA A 160 -3.21 -6.60 -16.61
CA ALA A 160 -4.28 -6.95 -15.68
C ALA A 160 -4.87 -5.72 -14.99
N ILE A 161 -4.01 -4.79 -14.53
CA ILE A 161 -4.41 -3.50 -13.96
C ILE A 161 -5.28 -2.72 -14.95
N THR A 162 -4.85 -2.66 -16.22
CA THR A 162 -5.60 -1.99 -17.30
C THR A 162 -7.00 -2.59 -17.45
N GLU A 163 -7.11 -3.92 -17.57
CA GLU A 163 -8.40 -4.59 -17.78
C GLU A 163 -9.33 -4.47 -16.56
N VAL A 164 -8.78 -4.61 -15.35
CA VAL A 164 -9.57 -4.53 -14.11
C VAL A 164 -10.13 -3.12 -13.91
N ILE A 165 -9.34 -2.08 -14.18
CA ILE A 165 -9.81 -0.69 -14.19
C ILE A 165 -10.84 -0.49 -15.31
N GLY A 166 -10.60 -1.05 -16.50
CA GLY A 166 -11.53 -1.03 -17.63
C GLY A 166 -12.90 -1.65 -17.34
N ALA A 167 -12.96 -2.55 -16.36
CA ALA A 167 -14.20 -3.13 -15.83
C ALA A 167 -14.85 -2.30 -14.72
N GLY A 168 -14.30 -1.12 -14.40
CA GLY A 168 -14.80 -0.23 -13.33
C GLY A 168 -14.38 -0.61 -11.91
N ILE A 169 -13.42 -1.54 -11.76
CA ILE A 169 -12.95 -1.98 -10.45
C ILE A 169 -11.80 -1.09 -10.00
N SER A 170 -11.88 -0.56 -8.77
CA SER A 170 -10.82 0.25 -8.19
C SER A 170 -9.60 -0.62 -7.81
N VAL A 171 -8.40 -0.16 -8.16
CA VAL A 171 -7.16 -0.95 -8.01
C VAL A 171 -6.13 -0.23 -7.14
N ASN A 172 -5.56 -0.96 -6.18
CA ASN A 172 -4.32 -0.57 -5.51
C ASN A 172 -3.14 -1.26 -6.21
N VAL A 173 -2.35 -0.52 -6.97
CA VAL A 173 -1.18 -1.12 -7.63
C VAL A 173 -0.04 -1.24 -6.63
N THR A 174 0.54 -2.42 -6.45
CA THR A 174 1.57 -2.70 -5.42
C THR A 174 2.92 -3.12 -6.00
N LEU A 175 3.93 -3.25 -5.13
CA LEU A 175 5.31 -3.64 -5.49
C LEU A 175 5.96 -2.72 -6.53
N ILE A 176 5.74 -1.41 -6.42
CA ILE A 176 6.39 -0.42 -7.27
C ILE A 176 7.68 0.04 -6.59
N PHE A 177 8.82 -0.24 -7.21
CA PHE A 177 10.16 0.15 -6.69
C PHE A 177 10.90 1.14 -7.57
N SER A 178 10.63 1.13 -8.88
CA SER A 178 11.36 1.93 -9.86
C SER A 178 10.54 3.05 -10.48
N LEU A 179 11.22 4.13 -10.86
CA LEU A 179 10.60 5.24 -11.59
C LEU A 179 10.11 4.84 -12.98
N GLU A 180 10.80 3.90 -13.63
CA GLU A 180 10.35 3.33 -14.91
C GLU A 180 9.04 2.59 -14.71
N ARG A 181 9.02 1.65 -13.74
CA ARG A 181 7.82 0.87 -13.45
C ARG A 181 6.65 1.78 -13.08
N TYR A 182 6.90 2.82 -12.30
CA TYR A 182 5.83 3.72 -11.91
C TYR A 182 5.20 4.46 -13.10
N ARG A 183 6.00 4.86 -14.11
CA ARG A 183 5.47 5.41 -15.36
C ARG A 183 4.63 4.40 -16.13
N GLU A 184 5.04 3.14 -16.16
CA GLU A 184 4.25 2.08 -16.78
C GLU A 184 2.91 1.85 -16.05
N VAL A 185 2.92 1.91 -14.72
CA VAL A 185 1.71 1.83 -13.88
C VAL A 185 0.74 2.96 -14.19
N MET A 186 1.23 4.20 -14.26
CA MET A 186 0.37 5.34 -14.63
C MET A 186 -0.15 5.23 -16.07
N ALA A 187 0.66 4.71 -17.01
CA ALA A 187 0.22 4.47 -18.37
C ALA A 187 -0.88 3.40 -18.46
N ALA A 188 -0.76 2.31 -17.70
CA ALA A 188 -1.77 1.27 -17.56
C ALA A 188 -3.05 1.80 -16.90
N TYR A 189 -2.92 2.66 -15.89
CA TYR A 189 -4.07 3.34 -15.26
C TYR A 189 -4.87 4.19 -16.26
N LEU A 190 -4.19 5.06 -17.01
CA LEU A 190 -4.84 5.89 -18.01
C LEU A 190 -5.49 5.05 -19.12
N ALA A 191 -4.82 3.97 -19.55
CA ALA A 191 -5.40 3.04 -20.53
C ALA A 191 -6.65 2.32 -19.99
N GLY A 192 -6.64 1.94 -18.71
CA GLY A 192 -7.80 1.33 -18.06
C GLY A 192 -8.97 2.30 -17.95
N LEU A 193 -8.72 3.57 -17.63
CA LEU A 193 -9.77 4.61 -17.63
C LEU A 193 -10.35 4.85 -19.02
N GLU A 194 -9.52 4.85 -20.07
CA GLU A 194 -9.99 4.96 -21.46
C GLU A 194 -10.90 3.78 -21.83
N GLN A 195 -10.52 2.55 -21.45
CA GLN A 195 -11.36 1.37 -21.64
C GLN A 195 -12.68 1.48 -20.85
N ALA A 196 -12.61 1.88 -19.58
CA ALA A 196 -13.78 2.07 -18.72
C ALA A 196 -14.76 3.08 -19.34
N LEU A 197 -14.23 4.21 -19.85
CA LEU A 197 -15.03 5.22 -20.54
C LEU A 197 -15.71 4.65 -21.79
N SER A 198 -14.96 3.89 -22.61
CA SER A 198 -15.52 3.24 -23.81
C SER A 198 -16.58 2.19 -23.49
N ASN A 199 -16.50 1.57 -22.30
CA ASN A 199 -17.46 0.60 -21.79
C ASN A 199 -18.68 1.26 -21.11
N GLY A 200 -18.74 2.60 -21.04
CA GLY A 200 -19.82 3.34 -20.40
C GLY A 200 -19.78 3.33 -18.87
N VAL A 201 -18.61 3.04 -18.28
CA VAL A 201 -18.39 3.12 -16.83
C VAL A 201 -18.32 4.59 -16.41
N ASP A 202 -18.99 4.93 -15.32
CA ASP A 202 -18.83 6.23 -14.66
C ASP A 202 -17.44 6.32 -14.00
N LEU A 203 -16.54 7.09 -14.64
CA LEU A 203 -15.15 7.24 -14.19
C LEU A 203 -15.02 7.87 -12.81
N SER A 204 -16.04 8.61 -12.35
CA SER A 204 -16.01 9.23 -11.00
C SER A 204 -16.03 8.19 -9.89
N THR A 205 -16.48 6.97 -10.18
CA THR A 205 -16.52 5.85 -9.23
C THR A 205 -15.22 5.03 -9.20
N VAL A 206 -14.34 5.20 -10.20
CA VAL A 206 -13.11 4.44 -10.36
C VAL A 206 -11.95 5.18 -9.71
N HIS A 207 -11.36 4.59 -8.67
CA HIS A 207 -10.21 5.15 -7.97
C HIS A 207 -9.03 4.20 -8.03
N SER A 208 -7.82 4.75 -7.94
CA SER A 208 -6.62 3.96 -7.82
C SER A 208 -5.57 4.66 -6.97
N VAL A 209 -4.73 3.84 -6.34
CA VAL A 209 -3.50 4.27 -5.67
C VAL A 209 -2.34 3.46 -6.20
N ALA A 210 -1.15 4.04 -6.22
CA ALA A 210 0.08 3.40 -6.66
C ALA A 210 1.06 3.28 -5.48
N SER A 211 1.09 2.10 -4.86
CA SER A 211 1.91 1.78 -3.69
C SER A 211 3.39 1.66 -4.05
N PHE A 212 4.09 2.78 -3.89
CA PHE A 212 5.52 2.96 -4.11
C PHE A 212 6.30 2.66 -2.83
N PHE A 213 7.16 1.65 -2.86
CA PHE A 213 7.83 1.12 -1.69
C PHE A 213 9.06 1.97 -1.33
N VAL A 214 9.14 2.37 -0.05
CA VAL A 214 10.18 3.30 0.44
C VAL A 214 11.31 2.55 1.15
N SER A 215 11.10 2.08 2.39
CA SER A 215 12.20 1.63 3.27
C SER A 215 13.04 0.47 2.73
N ARG A 216 12.49 -0.37 1.83
CA ARG A 216 13.21 -1.49 1.22
C ARG A 216 14.36 -1.01 0.31
N VAL A 217 14.24 0.18 -0.27
CA VAL A 217 15.28 0.78 -1.13
C VAL A 217 16.50 1.15 -0.29
N ASP A 218 16.30 1.86 0.83
CA ASP A 218 17.40 2.21 1.73
C ASP A 218 17.99 0.95 2.38
N ALA A 219 17.18 -0.04 2.78
CA ALA A 219 17.72 -1.28 3.35
C ALA A 219 18.73 -1.99 2.42
N GLU A 220 18.47 -2.03 1.11
CA GLU A 220 19.40 -2.64 0.14
C GLU A 220 20.55 -1.71 -0.25
N ILE A 221 20.29 -0.43 -0.50
CA ILE A 221 21.33 0.53 -0.89
C ILE A 221 22.30 0.79 0.27
N ASP A 222 21.81 0.96 1.49
CA ASP A 222 22.64 1.19 2.68
C ASP A 222 23.55 -0.02 2.96
N ARG A 223 23.07 -1.24 2.70
CA ARG A 223 23.88 -2.47 2.79
C ARG A 223 25.04 -2.41 1.78
N ARG A 224 24.77 -1.98 0.55
CA ARG A 224 25.80 -1.82 -0.50
C ARG A 224 26.77 -0.67 -0.19
N LEU A 225 26.28 0.48 0.29
CA LEU A 225 27.09 1.61 0.73
C LEU A 225 28.02 1.23 1.90
N THR A 226 27.51 0.45 2.85
CA THR A 226 28.31 -0.10 3.96
C THR A 226 29.42 -1.01 3.45
N ALA A 227 29.15 -1.82 2.42
CA ALA A 227 30.16 -2.68 1.80
C ALA A 227 31.23 -1.89 1.03
N VAL A 228 30.90 -0.72 0.47
CA VAL A 228 31.88 0.22 -0.13
C VAL A 228 32.79 0.81 0.96
N GLY A 229 32.22 1.17 2.11
CA GLY A 229 32.97 1.45 3.34
C GLY A 229 33.78 2.75 3.39
N THR A 230 33.62 3.65 2.41
CA THR A 230 34.25 4.99 2.44
C THR A 230 33.37 6.00 3.20
N ASP A 231 33.98 7.03 3.80
CA ASP A 231 33.22 8.09 4.49
C ASP A 231 32.16 8.74 3.58
N GLY A 232 32.50 8.94 2.30
CA GLY A 232 31.57 9.44 1.29
C GLY A 232 30.39 8.50 1.03
N ALA A 233 30.61 7.19 1.01
CA ALA A 233 29.54 6.20 0.87
C ALA A 233 28.64 6.15 2.11
N LEU A 234 29.24 6.14 3.30
CA LEU A 234 28.48 6.10 4.57
C LEU A 234 27.65 7.38 4.76
N ALA A 235 28.11 8.52 4.28
CA ALA A 235 27.36 9.77 4.32
C ALA A 235 26.09 9.78 3.47
N LEU A 236 25.97 8.88 2.47
CA LEU A 236 24.79 8.76 1.59
C LEU A 236 23.70 7.83 2.14
N LYS A 237 23.97 7.12 3.24
CA LYS A 237 23.00 6.22 3.86
C LYS A 237 21.68 6.93 4.20
N GLY A 238 20.55 6.25 4.00
CA GLY A 238 19.20 6.75 4.33
C GLY A 238 18.69 7.87 3.42
N ARG A 239 19.33 8.11 2.27
CA ARG A 239 18.92 9.15 1.30
C ARG A 239 18.23 8.61 0.07
N ALA A 240 18.50 7.37 -0.31
CA ALA A 240 18.14 6.86 -1.63
C ALA A 240 16.64 6.58 -1.75
N ALA A 241 15.99 6.06 -0.70
CA ALA A 241 14.55 5.81 -0.70
C ALA A 241 13.76 7.13 -0.80
N LEU A 242 14.14 8.14 -0.01
CA LEU A 242 13.53 9.47 -0.07
C LEU A 242 13.73 10.11 -1.44
N ALA A 243 14.94 10.04 -2.00
CA ALA A 243 15.23 10.54 -3.34
C ALA A 243 14.37 9.83 -4.40
N ASN A 244 14.26 8.50 -4.33
CA ASN A 244 13.45 7.70 -5.25
C ASN A 244 11.96 8.07 -5.17
N ALA A 245 11.39 8.18 -3.96
CA ALA A 245 10.00 8.56 -3.76
C ALA A 245 9.70 10.00 -4.21
N ARG A 246 10.60 10.96 -3.94
CA ARG A 246 10.46 12.35 -4.43
C ARG A 246 10.45 12.43 -5.95
N LEU A 247 11.30 11.64 -6.62
CA LEU A 247 11.30 11.56 -8.09
C LEU A 247 10.09 10.81 -8.65
N ALA A 248 9.51 9.88 -7.89
CA ALA A 248 8.24 9.26 -8.24
C ALA A 248 7.12 10.32 -8.24
N TYR A 249 7.06 11.17 -7.20
CA TYR A 249 6.10 12.28 -7.16
C TYR A 249 6.29 13.26 -8.33
N ALA A 250 7.54 13.60 -8.68
CA ALA A 250 7.82 14.43 -9.86
C ALA A 250 7.32 13.79 -11.18
N ALA A 251 7.43 12.46 -11.32
CA ALA A 251 6.89 11.74 -12.48
C ALA A 251 5.35 11.77 -12.49
N TYR A 252 4.72 11.62 -11.31
CA TYR A 252 3.28 11.76 -11.13
C TYR A 252 2.78 13.15 -11.58
N GLU A 253 3.41 14.22 -11.10
CA GLU A 253 3.04 15.58 -11.52
C GLU A 253 3.13 15.76 -13.03
N GLY A 254 4.20 15.24 -13.65
CA GLY A 254 4.39 15.32 -15.10
C GLY A 254 3.30 14.59 -15.90
N VAL A 255 2.94 13.37 -15.51
CA VAL A 255 1.92 12.58 -16.21
C VAL A 255 0.52 13.20 -16.05
N PHE A 256 0.17 13.60 -14.83
CA PHE A 256 -1.15 14.15 -14.51
C PHE A 256 -1.29 15.67 -14.80
N ALA A 257 -0.31 16.26 -15.48
CA ALA A 257 -0.40 17.57 -16.12
C ALA A 257 -0.61 17.49 -17.64
N GLY A 258 -0.52 16.30 -18.24
CA GLY A 258 -0.60 16.11 -19.70
C GLY A 258 -2.02 16.13 -20.28
N GLU A 259 -2.12 16.33 -21.59
CA GLU A 259 -3.41 16.39 -22.33
C GLU A 259 -4.24 15.10 -22.20
N ARG A 260 -3.57 13.93 -22.20
CA ARG A 260 -4.24 12.62 -22.01
C ARG A 260 -5.00 12.57 -20.68
N TRP A 261 -4.39 13.09 -19.61
CA TRP A 261 -5.07 13.20 -18.31
C TRP A 261 -6.18 14.26 -18.36
N ALA A 262 -5.92 15.42 -18.94
CA ALA A 262 -6.92 16.50 -19.01
C ALA A 262 -8.24 16.04 -19.68
N ALA A 263 -8.16 15.22 -20.73
CA ALA A 263 -9.33 14.63 -21.38
C ALA A 263 -10.13 13.69 -20.44
N LEU A 264 -9.43 12.79 -19.74
CA LEU A 264 -10.06 11.85 -18.79
C LEU A 264 -10.65 12.58 -17.57
N ALA A 265 -9.94 13.58 -17.05
CA ALA A 265 -10.44 14.44 -15.97
C ALA A 265 -11.71 15.18 -16.40
N GLY A 266 -11.76 15.67 -17.64
CA GLY A 266 -12.97 16.29 -18.22
C GLY A 266 -14.15 15.32 -18.34
N ALA A 267 -13.89 14.01 -18.37
CA ALA A 267 -14.89 12.94 -18.31
C ALA A 267 -15.19 12.45 -16.88
N GLY A 268 -14.71 13.14 -15.84
CA GLY A 268 -14.98 12.84 -14.44
C GLY A 268 -14.02 11.84 -13.79
N ALA A 269 -12.88 11.50 -14.42
CA ALA A 269 -11.91 10.58 -13.84
C ALA A 269 -11.22 11.14 -12.58
N ASN A 270 -10.80 10.22 -11.70
CA ASN A 270 -9.97 10.51 -10.53
C ASN A 270 -8.47 10.38 -10.86
N ARG A 271 -7.59 11.08 -10.14
CA ARG A 271 -6.13 10.84 -10.27
C ARG A 271 -5.74 9.56 -9.55
N GLN A 272 -4.82 8.79 -10.12
CA GLN A 272 -4.16 7.70 -9.38
C GLN A 272 -3.15 8.31 -8.41
N ARG A 273 -3.48 8.32 -7.12
CA ARG A 273 -2.63 8.96 -6.10
C ARG A 273 -1.37 8.11 -5.83
N PRO A 274 -0.20 8.73 -5.68
CA PRO A 274 0.97 8.06 -5.11
C PRO A 274 0.65 7.60 -3.68
N LEU A 275 1.00 6.36 -3.34
CA LEU A 275 0.89 5.80 -2.00
C LEU A 275 2.27 5.38 -1.53
N TRP A 276 2.78 5.98 -0.45
CA TRP A 276 4.04 5.61 0.17
C TRP A 276 3.83 4.35 1.01
N ALA A 277 4.39 3.23 0.55
CA ALA A 277 4.29 1.94 1.19
C ALA A 277 5.62 1.53 1.84
N SER A 278 5.54 0.62 2.81
CA SER A 278 6.72 0.18 3.56
C SER A 278 7.45 1.37 4.20
N THR A 279 6.72 2.24 4.89
CA THR A 279 7.23 3.47 5.51
C THR A 279 7.70 3.28 6.96
N GLY A 280 7.62 2.06 7.49
CA GLY A 280 8.28 1.72 8.75
C GLY A 280 9.79 1.62 8.59
N VAL A 281 10.52 2.43 9.35
CA VAL A 281 11.98 2.52 9.35
C VAL A 281 12.64 1.20 9.77
N LYS A 282 13.74 0.84 9.10
CA LYS A 282 14.44 -0.45 9.30
C LYS A 282 15.76 -0.34 10.05
N ASP A 283 16.41 0.82 9.98
CA ASP A 283 17.66 1.12 10.69
C ASP A 283 17.32 1.97 11.92
N PRO A 284 17.59 1.48 13.16
CA PRO A 284 17.29 2.23 14.38
C PRO A 284 18.12 3.51 14.54
N ALA A 285 19.14 3.73 13.71
CA ALA A 285 19.88 4.99 13.68
C ALA A 285 19.07 6.14 13.05
N TYR A 286 18.01 5.83 12.30
CA TYR A 286 17.14 6.84 11.70
C TYR A 286 15.97 7.16 12.63
N LYS A 287 15.43 8.39 12.49
CA LYS A 287 14.17 8.75 13.13
C LYS A 287 13.10 7.75 12.65
N ASP A 288 12.39 7.10 13.55
CA ASP A 288 11.33 6.11 13.25
C ASP A 288 10.13 6.68 12.45
N THR A 289 10.03 8.00 12.35
CA THR A 289 9.07 8.78 11.55
C THR A 289 9.62 9.31 10.22
N LEU A 290 10.89 9.00 9.87
CA LEU A 290 11.60 9.54 8.69
C LEU A 290 10.76 9.50 7.41
N TYR A 291 10.24 8.34 7.04
CA TYR A 291 9.52 8.17 5.76
C TYR A 291 8.08 8.71 5.77
N VAL A 292 7.66 9.32 6.87
CA VAL A 292 6.40 10.07 6.95
C VAL A 292 6.70 11.55 6.91
N ASP A 293 7.58 12.02 7.81
CA ASP A 293 7.94 13.43 7.93
C ASP A 293 8.56 13.98 6.63
N ASP A 294 9.38 13.18 5.93
CA ASP A 294 10.11 13.64 4.74
C ASP A 294 9.39 13.35 3.41
N LEU A 295 8.20 12.72 3.44
CA LEU A 295 7.38 12.39 2.26
C LEU A 295 5.97 13.00 2.33
N VAL A 296 5.85 14.20 2.89
CA VAL A 296 4.59 14.96 2.91
C VAL A 296 4.42 15.67 1.57
N ALA A 297 3.37 15.31 0.83
CA ALA A 297 3.02 15.95 -0.43
C ALA A 297 1.50 15.91 -0.68
N PRO A 298 0.89 16.98 -1.22
CA PRO A 298 -0.56 17.00 -1.47
C PRO A 298 -1.02 15.89 -2.41
N GLY A 299 -2.19 15.31 -2.11
CA GLY A 299 -2.81 14.28 -2.95
C GLY A 299 -2.11 12.93 -2.90
N THR A 300 -1.36 12.64 -1.83
CA THR A 300 -0.71 11.35 -1.61
C THR A 300 -1.39 10.58 -0.49
N VAL A 301 -1.03 9.30 -0.39
CA VAL A 301 -1.41 8.42 0.70
C VAL A 301 -0.13 7.93 1.37
N ASN A 302 -0.13 7.75 2.69
CA ASN A 302 0.93 7.00 3.37
C ASN A 302 0.28 5.84 4.12
N THR A 303 0.64 4.60 3.76
CA THR A 303 0.17 3.41 4.48
C THR A 303 1.21 3.00 5.51
N MET A 304 0.84 3.10 6.78
CA MET A 304 1.76 2.98 7.90
C MET A 304 1.48 1.70 8.69
N PRO A 305 2.51 0.92 9.04
CA PRO A 305 2.40 -0.04 10.13
C PRO A 305 1.99 0.68 11.41
N GLU A 306 1.27 0.00 12.32
CA GLU A 306 0.75 0.60 13.55
C GLU A 306 1.84 1.26 14.41
N ALA A 307 3.04 0.66 14.48
CA ALA A 307 4.17 1.25 15.20
C ALA A 307 4.60 2.61 14.62
N THR A 308 4.60 2.76 13.30
CA THR A 308 4.92 4.02 12.63
C THR A 308 3.79 5.03 12.83
N LEU A 309 2.53 4.60 12.72
CA LEU A 309 1.38 5.45 13.01
C LEU A 309 1.48 6.03 14.44
N ALA A 310 1.79 5.18 15.42
CA ALA A 310 1.94 5.57 16.83
C ALA A 310 3.13 6.54 17.03
N ALA A 311 4.27 6.30 16.39
CA ALA A 311 5.44 7.18 16.46
C ALA A 311 5.15 8.58 15.89
N VAL A 312 4.47 8.65 14.73
CA VAL A 312 4.06 9.94 14.13
C VAL A 312 3.09 10.66 15.05
N ALA A 313 2.14 9.94 15.64
CA ALA A 313 1.18 10.49 16.58
C ALA A 313 1.86 11.14 17.81
N ASP A 314 2.91 10.50 18.33
CA ASP A 314 3.65 10.94 19.51
C ASP A 314 4.60 12.10 19.21
N HIS A 315 5.42 12.00 18.15
CA HIS A 315 6.52 12.93 17.89
C HIS A 315 6.84 13.18 16.40
N GLY A 316 5.83 13.01 15.53
CA GLY A 316 5.93 13.37 14.11
C GLY A 316 6.20 14.87 13.88
N ALA A 317 7.11 15.17 12.95
CA ALA A 317 7.56 16.53 12.66
C ALA A 317 6.99 17.05 11.32
N VAL A 318 5.67 17.04 11.20
CA VAL A 318 4.98 17.50 9.98
C VAL A 318 5.00 19.03 9.89
N THR A 319 5.72 19.54 8.89
CA THR A 319 5.97 20.99 8.69
C THR A 319 5.38 21.55 7.39
N GLY A 320 4.68 20.73 6.61
CA GLY A 320 4.13 21.08 5.29
C GLY A 320 4.70 20.17 4.21
N ASP A 321 4.63 20.60 2.95
CA ASP A 321 5.18 19.86 1.81
C ASP A 321 6.72 19.74 1.92
N THR A 322 7.23 18.50 1.91
CA THR A 322 8.66 18.16 2.00
C THR A 322 9.18 17.45 0.74
N VAL A 323 8.35 17.34 -0.29
CA VAL A 323 8.64 16.63 -1.53
C VAL A 323 8.85 17.62 -2.67
N THR A 324 7.92 18.54 -2.86
CA THR A 324 7.97 19.51 -3.95
C THR A 324 9.17 20.44 -3.81
N GLY A 325 9.88 20.68 -4.92
CA GLY A 325 11.10 21.49 -4.94
C GLY A 325 12.38 20.71 -4.55
N GLY A 326 12.26 19.48 -4.05
CA GLY A 326 13.40 18.62 -3.68
C GLY A 326 14.02 17.81 -4.84
N TYR A 327 13.51 17.94 -6.07
CA TYR A 327 13.81 16.99 -7.16
C TYR A 327 15.26 17.03 -7.66
N GLU A 328 15.89 18.19 -7.72
CA GLU A 328 17.30 18.28 -8.12
C GLU A 328 18.22 17.62 -7.11
N ARG A 329 17.96 17.82 -5.81
CA ARG A 329 18.69 17.14 -4.75
C ARG A 329 18.48 15.63 -4.82
N ALA A 330 17.25 15.17 -5.04
CA ALA A 330 16.94 13.76 -5.19
C ALA A 330 17.69 13.13 -6.37
N ARG A 331 17.77 13.81 -7.53
CA ARG A 331 18.61 13.38 -8.66
C ARG A 331 20.08 13.29 -8.28
N ALA A 332 20.59 14.30 -7.57
CA ALA A 332 21.99 14.33 -7.14
C ALA A 332 22.33 13.20 -6.15
N ASP A 333 21.44 12.91 -5.19
CA ASP A 333 21.63 11.83 -4.21
C ASP A 333 21.70 10.46 -4.92
N LEU A 334 20.79 10.16 -5.86
CA LEU A 334 20.85 8.91 -6.63
C LEU A 334 22.07 8.86 -7.57
N ALA A 335 22.44 9.97 -8.19
CA ALA A 335 23.65 10.05 -9.02
C ALA A 335 24.92 9.82 -8.20
N ALA A 336 24.98 10.31 -6.96
CA ALA A 336 26.09 10.09 -6.05
C ALA A 336 26.20 8.60 -5.65
N VAL A 337 25.07 7.93 -5.39
CA VAL A 337 25.04 6.48 -5.15
C VAL A 337 25.54 5.71 -6.39
N ALA A 338 25.09 6.10 -7.59
CA ALA A 338 25.53 5.48 -8.84
C ALA A 338 27.03 5.69 -9.12
N ALA A 339 27.58 6.86 -8.78
CA ALA A 339 29.01 7.16 -8.92
C ALA A 339 29.91 6.27 -8.06
N LEU A 340 29.37 5.64 -7.02
CA LEU A 340 30.05 4.64 -6.19
C LEU A 340 29.94 3.21 -6.75
N GLY A 341 29.37 3.04 -7.96
CA GLY A 341 29.19 1.75 -8.62
C GLY A 341 27.96 0.97 -8.16
N ILE A 342 27.05 1.58 -7.40
CA ILE A 342 25.80 0.95 -6.96
C ILE A 342 24.72 1.21 -8.02
N SER A 343 24.39 0.19 -8.80
CA SER A 343 23.38 0.29 -9.86
C SER A 343 21.96 0.42 -9.28
N TYR A 344 21.28 1.51 -9.63
CA TYR A 344 19.86 1.70 -9.30
C TYR A 344 18.99 0.61 -9.92
N ASP A 345 19.18 0.31 -11.21
CA ASP A 345 18.37 -0.65 -11.96
C ASP A 345 18.49 -2.07 -11.38
N GLU A 346 19.71 -2.47 -10.99
CA GLU A 346 19.95 -3.76 -10.35
C GLU A 346 19.24 -3.86 -9.00
N VAL A 347 19.30 -2.80 -8.18
CA VAL A 347 18.64 -2.74 -6.89
C VAL A 347 17.13 -2.87 -7.03
N VAL A 348 16.50 -2.04 -7.88
CA VAL A 348 15.03 -2.04 -8.00
C VAL A 348 14.49 -3.30 -8.65
N THR A 349 15.23 -3.89 -9.60
CA THR A 349 14.87 -5.19 -10.21
C THR A 349 14.89 -6.29 -9.14
N ARG A 350 15.97 -6.37 -8.36
CA ARG A 350 16.07 -7.31 -7.25
C ARG A 350 14.95 -7.13 -6.23
N LEU A 351 14.61 -5.90 -5.87
CA LEU A 351 13.53 -5.61 -4.92
C LEU A 351 12.15 -6.02 -5.43
N GLU A 352 11.89 -5.88 -6.73
CA GLU A 352 10.67 -6.38 -7.38
C GLU A 352 10.59 -7.92 -7.25
N GLU A 353 11.64 -8.64 -7.66
CA GLU A 353 11.72 -10.10 -7.61
C GLU A 353 11.60 -10.65 -6.18
N GLU A 354 12.37 -10.10 -5.23
CA GLU A 354 12.28 -10.48 -3.83
C GLU A 354 10.91 -10.14 -3.23
N GLY A 355 10.29 -9.04 -3.67
CA GLY A 355 8.98 -8.61 -3.22
C GLY A 355 7.90 -9.63 -3.55
N VAL A 356 7.86 -10.09 -4.82
CA VAL A 356 6.93 -11.13 -5.28
C VAL A 356 7.20 -12.44 -4.53
N ALA A 357 8.46 -12.86 -4.44
CA ALA A 357 8.83 -14.12 -3.77
C ALA A 357 8.44 -14.13 -2.28
N LYS A 358 8.69 -13.02 -1.55
CA LYS A 358 8.31 -12.89 -0.13
C LYS A 358 6.81 -12.97 0.08
N PHE A 359 6.02 -12.39 -0.83
CA PHE A 359 4.56 -12.44 -0.74
C PHE A 359 4.01 -13.83 -1.07
N ALA A 360 4.57 -14.52 -2.07
CA ALA A 360 4.22 -15.90 -2.37
C ALA A 360 4.56 -16.85 -1.21
N ALA A 361 5.73 -16.68 -0.58
CA ALA A 361 6.11 -17.47 0.60
C ALA A 361 5.15 -17.25 1.78
N ALA A 362 4.81 -15.99 2.09
CA ALA A 362 3.85 -15.68 3.15
C ALA A 362 2.45 -16.23 2.87
N TRP A 363 2.05 -16.30 1.59
CA TRP A 363 0.79 -16.92 1.17
C TRP A 363 0.79 -18.44 1.41
N GLU A 364 1.87 -19.13 1.02
CA GLU A 364 2.02 -20.57 1.30
C GLU A 364 2.06 -20.87 2.81
N ASP A 365 2.71 -20.02 3.62
CA ASP A 365 2.71 -20.16 5.07
C ASP A 365 1.30 -19.98 5.67
N LEU A 366 0.51 -19.06 5.11
CA LEU A 366 -0.91 -18.89 5.46
C LEU A 366 -1.72 -20.14 5.12
N LEU A 367 -1.59 -20.66 3.89
CA LEU A 367 -2.26 -21.88 3.47
C LEU A 367 -1.91 -23.05 4.39
N ASN A 368 -0.62 -23.26 4.67
CA ASN A 368 -0.15 -24.31 5.58
C ASN A 368 -0.74 -24.20 6.99
N THR A 369 -0.90 -22.97 7.49
CA THR A 369 -1.53 -22.74 8.79
C THR A 369 -3.01 -23.11 8.78
N VAL A 370 -3.74 -22.68 7.74
CA VAL A 370 -5.16 -22.98 7.60
C VAL A 370 -5.42 -24.46 7.35
N THR A 371 -4.58 -25.15 6.57
CA THR A 371 -4.64 -26.61 6.37
C THR A 371 -4.63 -27.33 7.72
N LYS A 372 -3.64 -27.03 8.58
CA LYS A 372 -3.53 -27.65 9.91
C LYS A 372 -4.77 -27.38 10.77
N SER A 373 -5.32 -26.16 10.70
CA SER A 373 -6.52 -25.80 11.45
C SER A 373 -7.77 -26.54 10.95
N LEU A 374 -7.94 -26.67 9.63
CA LEU A 374 -9.07 -27.39 9.04
C LEU A 374 -9.01 -28.90 9.34
N GLU A 375 -7.83 -29.52 9.21
CA GLU A 375 -7.61 -30.93 9.54
C GLU A 375 -7.89 -31.22 11.01
N SER A 376 -7.37 -30.38 11.92
CA SER A 376 -7.60 -30.54 13.36
C SER A 376 -9.08 -30.44 13.72
N LYS A 377 -9.83 -29.50 13.11
CA LYS A 377 -11.24 -29.27 13.43
C LYS A 377 -12.19 -30.23 12.72
N GLY A 378 -11.80 -30.74 11.55
CA GLY A 378 -12.55 -31.78 10.84
C GLY A 378 -12.51 -33.12 11.59
N ALA A 379 -11.35 -33.45 12.19
CA ALA A 379 -11.21 -34.65 13.02
C ALA A 379 -12.04 -34.61 14.31
N ASP A 380 -12.28 -33.41 14.88
CA ASP A 380 -13.14 -33.24 16.06
C ASP A 380 -14.65 -33.34 15.73
N ALA A 381 -15.02 -33.32 14.45
CA ALA A 381 -16.40 -33.35 13.98
C ALA A 381 -16.88 -34.73 13.52
N GLU A 382 -15.96 -35.69 13.37
CA GLU A 382 -16.24 -37.13 13.16
C GLU A 382 -16.38 -37.88 14.49
#